data_AF-A0A4Q7MUB8-F1
#
_entry.id   AF-A0A4Q7MUB8-F1
#
_cell.length_a   1.000
_cell.length_b   1.000
_cell.length_c   1.000
_cell.angle_alpha   90.00
_cell.angle_beta   90.00
_cell.angle_gamma   90.00
#
_symmetry.space_group_name_H-M   'P 1'
#
loop_
_entity.id
_entity.type
_entity.pdbx_description
1 polymer ?
#
loop_
_entity_poly.entity_id
_entity_poly.type
_entity_poly.pdbx_seq_one_letter_code
_entity_poly.pdbx_strand_id
1 'polypeptide(L)'
;MIVILHHIGEMDMFKQFTAILLLFAITVQTFHKAIIVIDFYRNQEYIAKNLCENRFRPMLHCDGHCLLAKKLQQAEKKEQRNPDLKGENKQEVVSSKSFYPVIATTTIEPVTPHNSFNKGKPVDFAEDFFHPPGA
;
A
#
# COMPACT_ATOMS: atom_id res chain seq x y z
N MET A 1 -6.65 44.03 -22.76
CA MET A 1 -6.25 43.64 -21.40
C MET A 1 -7.38 42.97 -20.61
N ILE A 2 -8.58 43.57 -20.56
CA ILE A 2 -9.75 42.99 -19.86
C ILE A 2 -10.22 41.65 -20.48
N VAL A 3 -10.19 41.51 -21.81
CA VAL A 3 -10.55 40.26 -22.52
C VAL A 3 -9.56 39.12 -22.25
N ILE A 4 -8.28 39.44 -22.02
CA ILE A 4 -7.25 38.45 -21.68
C ILE A 4 -7.40 37.99 -20.22
N LEU A 5 -7.75 38.88 -19.29
CA LEU A 5 -8.08 38.48 -17.90
C LEU A 5 -9.36 37.65 -17.82
N HIS A 6 -10.38 37.94 -18.63
CA HIS A 6 -11.61 37.15 -18.67
C HIS A 6 -11.36 35.73 -19.23
N HIS A 7 -10.53 35.62 -20.28
CA HIS A 7 -10.09 34.31 -20.78
C HIS A 7 -9.12 33.60 -19.81
N ILE A 8 -8.26 34.30 -19.07
CA ILE A 8 -7.41 33.72 -18.02
C ILE A 8 -8.26 33.17 -16.86
N GLY A 9 -9.33 33.85 -16.47
CA GLY A 9 -10.27 33.38 -15.45
C GLY A 9 -11.09 32.16 -15.87
N GLU A 10 -11.51 32.09 -17.13
CA GLU A 10 -12.16 30.88 -17.68
C GLU A 10 -11.19 29.68 -17.79
N MET A 11 -9.91 29.93 -18.13
CA MET A 11 -8.88 28.88 -18.14
C MET A 11 -8.61 28.31 -16.74
N ASP A 12 -8.70 29.10 -15.67
CA ASP A 12 -8.53 28.60 -14.29
C ASP A 12 -9.76 27.84 -13.77
N MET A 13 -10.98 28.27 -14.10
CA MET A 13 -12.20 27.50 -13.77
C MET A 13 -12.25 26.18 -14.53
N PHE A 14 -11.82 26.16 -15.80
CA PHE A 14 -11.71 24.94 -16.59
C PHE A 14 -10.64 23.99 -16.05
N LYS A 15 -9.49 24.51 -15.60
CA LYS A 15 -8.46 23.72 -14.90
C LYS A 15 -8.97 23.12 -13.58
N GLN A 16 -9.73 23.90 -12.80
CA GLN A 16 -10.34 23.39 -11.57
C GLN A 16 -11.40 22.33 -11.86
N PHE A 17 -12.25 22.56 -12.87
CA PHE A 17 -13.26 21.59 -13.28
C PHE A 17 -12.64 20.28 -13.77
N THR A 18 -11.63 20.37 -14.64
CA THR A 18 -10.88 19.21 -15.14
C THR A 18 -10.16 18.48 -14.00
N ALA A 19 -9.56 19.20 -13.04
CA ALA A 19 -8.94 18.59 -11.87
C ALA A 19 -9.98 17.86 -10.97
N ILE A 20 -11.13 18.49 -10.70
CA ILE A 20 -12.23 17.87 -9.94
C ILE A 20 -12.77 16.64 -10.67
N LEU A 21 -12.96 16.72 -11.98
CA LEU A 21 -13.41 15.61 -12.81
C LEU A 21 -12.42 14.44 -12.76
N LEU A 22 -11.12 14.71 -12.86
CA LEU A 22 -10.07 13.71 -12.75
C LEU A 22 -10.07 13.03 -11.38
N LEU A 23 -10.15 13.82 -10.31
CA LEU A 23 -10.23 13.30 -8.94
C LEU A 23 -11.47 12.44 -8.76
N PHE A 24 -12.62 12.90 -9.24
CA PHE A 24 -13.87 12.13 -9.18
C PHE A 24 -13.74 10.81 -9.95
N ALA A 25 -13.18 10.84 -11.16
CA ALA A 25 -12.97 9.63 -11.96
C ALA A 25 -12.07 8.60 -11.26
N ILE A 26 -11.05 9.04 -10.52
CA ILE A 26 -10.21 8.14 -9.70
C ILE A 26 -11.02 7.54 -8.55
N THR A 27 -11.82 8.35 -7.86
CA THR A 27 -12.64 7.83 -6.76
C THR A 27 -13.71 6.85 -7.23
N VAL A 28 -14.37 7.09 -8.36
CA VAL A 28 -15.38 6.16 -8.91
C VAL A 28 -14.77 4.78 -9.19
N GLN A 29 -13.51 4.72 -9.60
CA GLN A 29 -12.82 3.45 -9.84
C GLN A 29 -12.66 2.61 -8.56
N THR A 30 -12.51 3.23 -7.38
CA THR A 30 -12.37 2.50 -6.10
C THR A 30 -13.72 2.05 -5.53
N PHE A 31 -14.82 2.73 -5.89
CA PHE A 31 -16.15 2.46 -5.33
C PHE A 31 -16.95 1.37 -6.05
N HIS A 32 -16.37 0.64 -7.01
CA HIS A 32 -17.09 -0.42 -7.74
C HIS A 32 -17.73 -1.46 -6.81
N LYS A 33 -17.06 -1.86 -5.71
CA LYS A 33 -17.63 -2.79 -4.71
C LYS A 33 -18.80 -2.18 -3.93
N ALA A 34 -18.75 -0.88 -3.63
CA ALA A 34 -19.83 -0.19 -2.92
C ALA A 34 -21.12 -0.19 -3.76
N ILE A 35 -21.02 0.00 -5.07
CA ILE A 35 -22.16 -0.07 -5.99
C ILE A 35 -22.83 -1.44 -5.94
N ILE A 36 -22.06 -2.54 -5.89
CA ILE A 36 -22.60 -3.91 -5.79
C ILE A 36 -23.43 -4.08 -4.50
N VAL A 37 -22.94 -3.55 -3.38
CA VAL A 37 -23.62 -3.62 -2.09
C VAL A 37 -24.90 -2.77 -2.08
N ILE A 38 -24.85 -1.56 -2.64
CA ILE A 38 -26.02 -0.68 -2.76
C ILE A 38 -27.11 -1.35 -3.61
N ASP A 39 -26.77 -1.88 -4.78
CA ASP A 39 -27.71 -2.60 -5.66
C ASP A 39 -28.36 -3.80 -4.96
N PHE A 40 -27.57 -4.54 -4.17
CA PHE A 40 -28.08 -5.64 -3.36
C PHE A 40 -29.15 -5.17 -2.38
N TYR A 41 -28.90 -4.12 -1.59
CA TYR A 41 -29.86 -3.64 -0.60
C TYR A 41 -31.12 -3.04 -1.23
N ARG A 42 -31.01 -2.39 -2.40
CA ARG A 42 -32.20 -1.86 -3.10
C ARG A 42 -33.17 -2.95 -3.54
N ASN A 43 -32.68 -4.15 -3.86
CA ASN A 43 -33.47 -5.26 -4.42
C ASN A 43 -33.41 -6.54 -3.56
N GLN A 44 -33.07 -6.43 -2.27
CA GLN A 44 -32.74 -7.58 -1.43
C GLN A 44 -33.88 -8.61 -1.35
N GLU A 45 -35.13 -8.17 -1.22
CA GLU A 45 -36.27 -9.09 -1.21
C GLU A 45 -36.40 -9.91 -2.48
N TYR A 46 -36.25 -9.27 -3.64
CA TYR A 46 -36.31 -9.94 -4.92
C TYR A 46 -35.17 -10.96 -5.05
N ILE A 47 -33.98 -10.58 -4.59
CA ILE A 47 -32.81 -11.45 -4.56
C ILE A 47 -33.04 -12.66 -3.66
N ALA A 48 -33.53 -12.46 -2.44
CA ALA A 48 -33.81 -13.53 -1.48
C ALA A 48 -34.86 -14.52 -2.02
N LYS A 49 -35.90 -14.01 -2.69
CA LYS A 49 -37.01 -14.83 -3.20
C LYS A 49 -36.67 -15.58 -4.50
N ASN A 50 -35.91 -14.95 -5.42
CA ASN A 50 -35.75 -15.46 -6.79
C ASN A 50 -34.33 -15.94 -7.11
N LEU A 51 -33.29 -15.30 -6.58
CA LEU A 51 -31.89 -15.55 -6.97
C LEU A 51 -31.07 -16.30 -5.90
N CYS A 52 -31.52 -16.29 -4.65
CA CYS A 52 -30.85 -16.96 -3.54
C CYS A 52 -30.89 -18.49 -3.72
N GLU A 53 -29.74 -19.14 -3.67
CA GLU A 53 -29.65 -20.60 -3.77
C GLU A 53 -30.18 -21.30 -2.50
N ASN A 54 -30.07 -20.63 -1.35
CA ASN A 54 -30.54 -21.11 -0.06
C ASN A 54 -31.99 -20.73 0.25
N ARG A 55 -32.77 -20.26 -0.75
CA ARG A 55 -34.17 -19.85 -0.55
C ARG A 55 -35.08 -20.95 0.01
N PHE A 56 -34.73 -22.21 -0.22
CA PHE A 56 -35.45 -23.38 0.30
C PHE A 56 -34.95 -23.86 1.67
N ARG A 57 -33.95 -23.20 2.24
CA ARG A 57 -33.37 -23.50 3.56
C ARG A 57 -33.55 -22.30 4.49
N PRO A 58 -34.78 -21.98 4.92
CA PRO A 58 -35.07 -20.79 5.73
C PRO A 58 -34.32 -20.78 7.06
N MET A 59 -33.97 -21.95 7.62
CA MET A 59 -33.20 -22.05 8.87
C MET A 59 -31.80 -21.44 8.79
N LEU A 60 -31.26 -21.22 7.59
CA LEU A 60 -29.95 -20.59 7.38
C LEU A 60 -29.99 -19.07 7.43
N HIS A 61 -31.18 -18.43 7.45
CA HIS A 61 -31.33 -16.96 7.48
C HIS A 61 -30.40 -16.25 6.47
N CYS A 62 -30.37 -16.77 5.24
CA CYS A 62 -29.40 -16.34 4.22
C CYS A 62 -29.80 -15.00 3.58
N ASP A 63 -31.10 -14.72 3.41
CA ASP A 63 -31.63 -13.43 2.91
C ASP A 63 -30.94 -12.85 1.66
N GLY A 64 -30.42 -13.72 0.79
CA GLY A 64 -29.70 -13.35 -0.43
C GLY A 64 -28.19 -13.11 -0.28
N HIS A 65 -27.64 -13.20 0.93
CA HIS A 65 -26.22 -12.96 1.22
C HIS A 65 -25.27 -13.90 0.46
N CYS A 66 -25.70 -15.12 0.11
CA CYS A 66 -24.92 -16.03 -0.74
C CYS A 66 -24.61 -15.43 -2.13
N LEU A 67 -25.57 -14.72 -2.73
CA LEU A 67 -25.38 -14.08 -4.02
C LEU A 67 -24.45 -12.88 -3.90
N LEU A 68 -24.62 -12.08 -2.84
CA LEU A 68 -23.75 -10.93 -2.55
C LEU A 68 -22.29 -11.39 -2.42
N ALA A 69 -22.05 -12.44 -1.63
CA ALA A 69 -20.73 -13.02 -1.46
C ALA A 69 -20.11 -13.46 -2.79
N LYS A 70 -20.89 -14.14 -3.66
CA LYS A 70 -20.42 -14.54 -5.00
C LYS A 70 -20.06 -13.33 -5.87
N LYS A 71 -20.90 -12.29 -5.91
CA LYS A 71 -20.64 -11.08 -6.70
C LYS A 71 -19.37 -10.35 -6.22
N LEU A 72 -19.17 -10.24 -4.90
CA LEU A 72 -17.97 -9.63 -4.32
C LEU A 72 -16.71 -10.43 -4.64
N GLN A 73 -16.75 -11.76 -4.49
CA GLN A 73 -15.62 -12.63 -4.84
C GLN A 73 -15.27 -12.54 -6.33
N GLN A 74 -16.27 -12.45 -7.21
CA GLN A 74 -16.03 -12.29 -8.64
C GLN A 74 -15.40 -10.93 -8.97
N ALA A 75 -15.84 -9.85 -8.31
CA ALA A 75 -15.23 -8.53 -8.45
C ALA A 75 -13.76 -8.54 -7.98
N GLU A 76 -13.47 -9.17 -6.84
CA GLU A 76 -12.11 -9.29 -6.31
C GLU A 76 -11.20 -10.12 -7.24
N LYS A 77 -11.69 -11.25 -7.76
CA LYS A 77 -10.94 -12.06 -8.74
C LYS A 77 -10.64 -11.28 -10.03
N LYS A 78 -11.53 -10.36 -10.43
CA LYS A 78 -11.32 -9.50 -11.60
C LYS A 78 -10.24 -8.44 -11.33
N GLU A 79 -10.22 -7.86 -10.13
CA GLU A 79 -9.15 -6.95 -9.70
C GLU A 79 -7.79 -7.67 -9.64
N GLN A 80 -7.74 -8.89 -9.08
CA GLN A 80 -6.51 -9.69 -8.97
C GLN A 80 -5.93 -10.16 -10.32
N ARG A 81 -6.76 -10.22 -11.37
CA ARG A 81 -6.33 -10.59 -12.74
C ARG A 81 -5.68 -9.46 -13.52
N ASN A 82 -5.59 -8.24 -12.97
CA ASN A 82 -4.76 -7.19 -13.55
C ASN A 82 -3.31 -7.36 -13.04
N PRO A 83 -2.39 -7.92 -13.85
CA PRO A 83 -0.99 -8.10 -13.44
C PRO A 83 -0.29 -6.78 -13.09
N ASP A 84 -0.71 -5.65 -13.68
CA ASP A 84 -0.17 -4.31 -13.40
C ASP A 84 -0.48 -3.76 -12.00
N LEU A 85 -1.55 -4.23 -11.35
CA LEU A 85 -1.94 -3.77 -10.00
C LEU A 85 -1.47 -4.71 -8.90
N LYS A 86 -0.92 -5.86 -9.29
CA LYS A 86 -0.27 -6.79 -8.36
C LYS A 86 1.13 -6.25 -8.08
N GLY A 87 1.18 -5.14 -7.33
CA GLY A 87 2.38 -4.80 -6.57
C GLY A 87 2.69 -6.01 -5.72
N GLU A 88 3.60 -6.83 -6.20
CA GLU A 88 4.11 -7.97 -5.47
C GLU A 88 4.59 -7.38 -4.16
N ASN A 89 4.00 -7.83 -3.04
CA ASN A 89 4.55 -7.63 -1.71
C ASN A 89 5.83 -8.47 -1.58
N LYS A 90 6.75 -8.29 -2.54
CA LYS A 90 8.15 -8.59 -2.38
C LYS A 90 8.63 -7.45 -1.52
N GLN A 91 9.08 -7.77 -0.33
CA GLN A 91 10.00 -6.92 0.39
C GLN A 91 11.23 -6.78 -0.50
N GLU A 92 11.17 -5.91 -1.50
CA GLU A 92 12.34 -5.42 -2.17
C GLU A 92 13.05 -4.61 -1.08
N VAL A 93 14.00 -5.26 -0.43
CA VAL A 93 14.98 -4.60 0.41
C VAL A 93 15.54 -3.51 -0.49
N VAL A 94 15.10 -2.27 -0.25
CA VAL A 94 15.64 -1.08 -0.89
C VAL A 94 17.07 -1.00 -0.39
N SER A 95 17.97 -1.68 -1.09
CA SER A 95 19.40 -1.57 -0.90
C SER A 95 19.78 -0.25 -1.52
N SER A 96 19.60 0.82 -0.74
CA SER A 96 19.95 2.19 -1.07
C SER A 96 21.47 2.30 -1.24
N LYS A 97 21.99 1.84 -2.37
CA LYS A 97 23.41 2.04 -2.75
C LYS A 97 23.60 2.99 -3.92
N SER A 98 22.54 3.60 -4.44
CA SER A 98 22.69 4.64 -5.44
C SER A 98 21.73 5.77 -5.12
N PHE A 99 22.29 6.98 -5.00
CA PHE A 99 21.60 8.27 -4.93
C PHE A 99 21.43 8.94 -3.55
N TYR A 100 22.53 9.03 -2.79
CA TYR A 100 22.74 10.22 -1.97
C TYR A 100 24.05 10.87 -2.42
N PRO A 101 24.08 12.18 -2.72
CA PRO A 101 25.34 12.87 -2.92
C PRO A 101 26.10 12.85 -1.59
N VAL A 102 27.19 12.10 -1.53
CA VAL A 102 28.13 12.18 -0.41
C VAL A 102 28.83 13.52 -0.52
N ILE A 103 28.47 14.45 0.36
CA ILE A 103 29.22 15.70 0.52
C ILE A 103 30.55 15.31 1.18
N ALA A 104 31.61 15.28 0.39
CA ALA A 104 32.96 15.09 0.91
C ALA A 104 33.28 16.28 1.81
N THR A 105 33.15 16.09 3.13
CA THR A 105 33.51 17.10 4.10
C THR A 105 35.00 16.93 4.33
N THR A 106 35.80 17.87 3.85
CA THR A 106 37.24 17.90 4.15
C THR A 106 37.39 18.20 5.63
N THR A 107 37.57 17.16 6.44
CA THR A 107 37.96 17.33 7.84
C THR A 107 39.42 17.73 7.86
N ILE A 108 39.69 18.99 8.19
CA ILE A 108 41.04 19.41 8.57
C ILE A 108 41.28 18.83 9.96
N GLU A 109 42.01 17.72 10.04
CA GLU A 109 42.44 17.19 11.34
C GLU A 109 43.55 18.09 11.91
N PRO A 110 43.40 18.64 13.12
CA PRO A 110 44.53 19.23 13.81
C PRO A 110 45.50 18.10 14.16
N VAL A 111 46.70 18.16 13.58
CA VAL A 111 47.80 17.25 13.90
C VAL A 111 48.12 17.41 15.39
N THR A 112 47.71 16.44 16.20
CA THR A 112 48.20 16.31 17.56
C THR A 112 49.31 15.25 17.56
N PRO A 113 50.51 15.56 18.07
CA PRO A 113 51.56 14.57 18.15
C PRO A 113 51.20 13.56 19.24
N HIS A 114 50.66 12.40 18.84
CA HIS A 114 50.49 11.28 19.76
C HIS A 114 51.81 10.50 19.84
N ASN A 115 52.38 10.48 21.04
CA ASN A 115 53.57 9.71 21.37
C ASN A 115 53.22 8.21 21.29
N SER A 116 53.80 7.48 20.33
CA SER A 116 53.54 6.05 20.14
C SER A 116 53.91 5.25 21.39
N PHE A 117 52.91 4.92 22.23
CA PHE A 117 53.06 3.89 23.24
C PHE A 117 53.06 2.54 22.53
N ASN A 118 54.17 1.80 22.63
CA ASN A 118 54.33 0.49 22.02
C ASN A 118 53.43 -0.50 22.78
N LYS A 119 52.22 -0.75 22.28
CA LYS A 119 51.29 -1.73 22.85
C LYS A 119 51.84 -3.12 22.54
N GLY A 120 52.38 -3.79 23.57
CA GLY A 120 52.81 -5.18 23.47
C GLY A 120 51.69 -6.08 22.93
N LYS A 121 52.06 -7.07 22.13
CA LYS A 121 51.15 -8.06 21.53
C LYS A 121 50.41 -8.87 22.61
N PRO A 122 49.10 -9.14 22.45
CA PRO A 122 48.35 -9.93 23.42
C PRO A 122 48.83 -11.38 23.44
N VAL A 123 48.89 -11.97 24.63
CA VAL A 123 49.12 -13.40 24.85
C VAL A 123 47.77 -14.12 24.88
N ASP A 124 47.70 -15.24 24.17
CA ASP A 124 46.51 -16.07 23.99
C ASP A 124 46.06 -16.65 25.35
N PHE A 125 44.80 -16.43 25.71
CA PHE A 125 44.19 -17.01 26.90
C PHE A 125 43.58 -18.36 26.51
N ALA A 126 43.99 -19.45 27.19
CA ALA A 126 43.50 -20.79 26.91
C ALA A 126 41.99 -20.91 27.22
N GLU A 127 41.24 -21.40 26.24
CA GLU A 127 39.87 -21.90 26.40
C GLU A 127 39.88 -23.12 27.31
N ASP A 128 39.42 -23.00 28.56
CA ASP A 128 38.49 -23.99 29.10
C ASP A 128 37.89 -23.60 30.46
N PHE A 129 36.78 -24.26 30.78
CA PHE A 129 36.05 -24.28 32.06
C PHE A 129 35.07 -23.13 32.34
N PHE A 130 33.88 -23.17 31.72
CA PHE A 130 32.70 -23.71 32.42
C PHE A 130 31.48 -23.75 31.48
N HIS A 131 30.94 -24.95 31.24
CA HIS A 131 29.56 -25.11 30.75
C HIS A 131 28.68 -25.53 31.93
N PRO A 132 27.55 -24.86 32.18
CA PRO A 132 26.61 -25.26 33.23
C PRO A 132 25.84 -26.53 32.80
N PRO A 133 25.58 -27.49 33.72
CA PRO A 133 24.83 -28.69 33.39
C PRO A 133 23.34 -28.35 33.19
N GLY A 134 22.77 -28.89 32.12
CA GLY A 134 21.33 -28.81 31.85
C GLY A 134 20.54 -29.78 32.74
N ALA A 135 19.54 -29.24 33.42
CA ALA A 135 18.32 -29.88 33.88
C ALA A 135 17.23 -28.81 34.01
#